data_AF-A0A7C4DI94-F1
#
_entry.id   AF-A0A7C4DI94-F1
#
_cell.length_a   1.000
_cell.length_b   1.000
_cell.length_c   1.000
_cell.angle_alpha   90.00
_cell.angle_beta   90.00
_cell.angle_gamma   90.00
#
_symmetry.space_group_name_H-M   'P 1'
#
loop_
_entity.id
_entity.type
_entity.pdbx_description
1 polymer ?
#
loop_
_entity_poly.entity_id
_entity_poly.type
_entity_poly.pdbx_seq_one_letter_code
_entity_poly.pdbx_strand_id
1 'polypeptide(L)'
;MKKEGKKMKRRLMALAAAALALAGAWSLRAERNEITATGPEVKVTVGSDPFDLKVEGEATIERIDENRVRLTAKSGNIAIALQPGEAIFGLTERLVDDQTASEGAPKAVGRLNLRGEVITMWVTPTMSAYAPFYVSSAGYGMLVEGTRPGIYDIGKTDPGALRLKWDIGDKPFSAVFFRGPGYTEILDRYTAATGRPILPPKWVFLPWKWRDECPRYVFGDIDGLRVNGWVADDINMYEKYGLPVGVYMIDRPWAEGEYGFGNFNWDEKRFP
;
A
#
# COMPACT_ATOMS: atom_id res chain seq x y z
N MET A 1 -33.57 29.96 -19.54
CA MET A 1 -33.70 30.16 -18.07
C MET A 1 -33.69 28.87 -17.23
N LYS A 2 -34.64 27.93 -17.33
CA LYS A 2 -34.63 26.70 -16.46
C LYS A 2 -33.43 25.75 -16.67
N LYS A 3 -32.87 25.65 -17.89
CA LYS A 3 -31.70 24.79 -18.20
C LYS A 3 -30.38 25.34 -17.63
N GLU A 4 -30.19 26.66 -17.60
CA GLU A 4 -28.97 27.30 -17.05
C GLU A 4 -28.90 27.17 -15.53
N GLY A 5 -30.03 27.33 -14.83
CA GLY A 5 -30.09 27.14 -13.37
C GLY A 5 -29.71 25.72 -12.93
N LYS A 6 -30.04 24.69 -13.74
CA LYS A 6 -29.66 23.30 -13.47
C LYS A 6 -28.17 23.04 -13.70
N LYS A 7 -27.56 23.69 -14.69
CA LYS A 7 -26.12 23.63 -14.98
C LYS A 7 -25.30 24.38 -13.91
N MET A 8 -25.82 25.50 -13.42
CA MET A 8 -25.21 26.27 -12.31
C MET A 8 -25.30 25.53 -10.98
N LYS A 9 -26.43 24.89 -10.65
CA LYS A 9 -26.54 24.03 -9.46
C LYS A 9 -25.59 22.82 -9.50
N ARG A 10 -25.40 22.19 -10.66
CA ARG A 10 -24.42 21.10 -10.83
C ARG A 10 -22.98 21.57 -10.64
N ARG A 11 -22.62 22.76 -11.15
CA ARG A 11 -21.30 23.36 -10.92
C ARG A 11 -21.08 23.72 -9.45
N LEU A 12 -22.08 24.29 -8.78
CA LEU A 12 -22.01 24.58 -7.34
C LEU A 12 -21.87 23.31 -6.50
N MET A 13 -22.60 22.23 -6.83
CA MET A 13 -22.46 20.95 -6.15
C MET A 13 -21.09 20.31 -6.38
N ALA A 14 -20.53 20.40 -7.59
CA ALA A 14 -19.19 19.92 -7.87
C ALA A 14 -18.10 20.72 -7.11
N LEU A 15 -18.25 22.05 -7.03
CA LEU A 15 -17.38 22.92 -6.23
C LEU A 15 -17.51 22.64 -4.72
N ALA A 16 -18.72 22.40 -4.22
CA ALA A 16 -18.95 22.03 -2.82
C ALA A 16 -18.38 20.64 -2.49
N ALA A 17 -18.53 19.66 -3.39
CA ALA A 17 -17.93 18.34 -3.23
C ALA A 17 -16.40 18.39 -3.26
N ALA A 18 -15.82 19.20 -4.15
CA ALA A 18 -14.37 19.44 -4.19
C ALA A 18 -13.87 20.14 -2.92
N ALA A 19 -14.62 21.12 -2.39
CA ALA A 19 -14.28 21.81 -1.15
C ALA A 19 -14.39 20.90 0.09
N LEU A 20 -15.38 20.00 0.15
CA LEU A 20 -15.48 18.98 1.20
C LEU A 20 -14.38 17.92 1.08
N ALA A 21 -14.04 17.49 -0.13
CA ALA A 21 -12.94 16.56 -0.37
C ALA A 21 -11.59 17.18 0.03
N LEU A 22 -11.38 18.47 -0.27
CA LEU A 22 -10.22 19.22 0.17
C LEU A 22 -10.21 19.35 1.70
N ALA A 23 -11.29 19.78 2.34
CA ALA A 23 -11.35 19.91 3.80
C ALA A 23 -11.08 18.57 4.51
N GLY A 24 -11.65 17.46 4.02
CA GLY A 24 -11.38 16.11 4.53
C GLY A 24 -9.95 15.63 4.26
N ALA A 25 -9.36 15.97 3.12
CA ALA A 25 -7.97 15.65 2.82
C ALA A 25 -6.98 16.42 3.72
N TRP A 26 -7.30 17.67 4.08
CA TRP A 26 -6.50 18.47 5.00
C TRP A 26 -6.59 17.95 6.45
N SER A 27 -7.76 17.52 6.92
CA SER A 27 -7.90 16.93 8.27
C SER A 27 -7.21 15.56 8.37
N LEU A 28 -7.36 14.69 7.37
CA LEU A 28 -6.64 13.41 7.28
C LEU A 28 -5.12 13.59 7.25
N ARG A 29 -4.62 14.69 6.66
CA ARG A 29 -3.18 14.99 6.60
C ARG A 29 -2.62 15.51 7.92
N ALA A 30 -3.43 16.21 8.72
CA ALA A 30 -3.05 16.64 10.06
C ALA A 30 -2.94 15.44 11.02
N GLU A 31 -3.93 14.55 11.03
CA GLU A 31 -3.94 13.33 11.86
C GLU A 31 -2.77 12.38 11.56
N ARG A 32 -2.34 12.28 10.28
CA ARG A 32 -1.17 11.49 9.86
C ARG A 32 0.15 11.88 10.53
N ASN A 33 0.32 13.16 10.89
CA ASN A 33 1.55 13.66 11.51
C ASN A 33 1.49 13.64 13.04
N GLU A 34 0.35 13.22 13.63
CA GLU A 34 0.09 13.23 15.07
C GLU A 34 0.12 11.81 15.69
N ILE A 35 0.82 10.86 15.07
CA ILE A 35 1.05 9.55 15.70
C ILE A 35 1.91 9.76 16.95
N THR A 36 1.29 9.54 18.10
CA THR A 36 1.91 9.71 19.42
C THR A 36 2.40 8.35 19.92
N ALA A 37 3.71 8.26 20.15
CA ALA A 37 4.33 7.10 20.79
C ALA A 37 4.59 7.40 22.28
N THR A 38 4.33 6.43 23.13
CA THR A 38 4.51 6.53 24.59
C THR A 38 5.81 5.86 25.05
N GLY A 39 6.29 6.22 26.24
CA GLY A 39 7.47 5.61 26.86
C GLY A 39 8.82 6.24 26.43
N PRO A 40 9.90 5.94 27.17
CA PRO A 40 11.25 6.46 26.86
C PRO A 40 11.83 5.82 25.59
N GLU A 41 12.78 6.48 24.93
CA GLU A 41 13.45 5.92 23.74
C GLU A 41 14.24 4.65 24.11
N VAL A 42 14.04 3.57 23.35
CA VAL A 42 14.82 2.33 23.42
C VAL A 42 15.78 2.30 22.25
N LYS A 43 17.09 2.29 22.52
CA LYS A 43 18.12 2.27 21.48
C LYS A 43 18.52 0.84 21.16
N VAL A 44 18.66 0.54 19.88
CA VAL A 44 18.92 -0.81 19.35
C VAL A 44 20.09 -0.74 18.38
N THR A 45 21.06 -1.63 18.55
CA THR A 45 22.13 -1.86 17.58
C THR A 45 22.03 -3.30 17.08
N VAL A 46 21.96 -3.49 15.76
CA VAL A 46 21.89 -4.81 15.13
C VAL A 46 23.31 -5.31 14.87
N GLY A 47 23.68 -6.41 15.54
CA GLY A 47 24.93 -7.14 15.30
C GLY A 47 24.77 -8.14 14.16
N SER A 48 25.84 -8.40 13.41
CA SER A 48 25.86 -9.33 12.28
C SER A 48 26.48 -10.69 12.61
N ASP A 49 27.47 -10.73 13.50
CA ASP A 49 28.14 -11.96 13.94
C ASP A 49 28.66 -11.87 15.41
N PRO A 50 28.00 -12.54 16.38
CA PRO A 50 26.73 -13.25 16.21
C PRO A 50 25.60 -12.28 15.82
N PHE A 51 24.62 -12.75 15.06
CA PHE A 51 23.42 -11.96 14.76
C PHE A 51 22.63 -11.78 16.06
N ASP A 52 22.64 -10.59 16.65
CA ASP A 52 21.97 -10.29 17.92
C ASP A 52 21.65 -8.80 18.02
N LEU A 53 20.82 -8.43 19.00
CA LEU A 53 20.48 -7.05 19.29
C LEU A 53 21.19 -6.60 20.57
N LYS A 54 21.91 -5.48 20.51
CA LYS A 54 22.30 -4.75 21.72
C LYS A 54 21.26 -3.68 21.97
N VAL A 55 20.73 -3.63 23.20
CA VAL A 55 19.62 -2.74 23.55
C VAL A 55 19.96 -1.92 24.78
N GLU A 56 19.69 -0.61 24.71
CA GLU A 56 19.71 0.31 25.85
C GLU A 56 18.28 0.82 26.08
N GLY A 57 17.70 0.49 27.24
CA GLY A 57 16.32 0.81 27.60
C GLY A 57 15.54 -0.41 28.09
N GLU A 58 14.27 -0.21 28.47
CA GLU A 58 13.40 -1.29 28.95
C GLU A 58 12.79 -2.07 27.77
N ALA A 59 13.47 -3.14 27.37
CA ALA A 59 12.99 -4.08 26.36
C ALA A 59 13.50 -5.50 26.63
N THR A 60 12.81 -6.49 26.07
CA THR A 60 13.22 -7.89 26.08
C THR A 60 13.62 -8.33 24.68
N ILE A 61 14.62 -9.22 24.63
CA ILE A 61 15.08 -9.85 23.40
C ILE A 61 14.77 -11.34 23.50
N GLU A 62 14.11 -11.88 22.48
CA GLU A 62 13.81 -13.30 22.35
C GLU A 62 14.50 -13.84 21.09
N ARG A 63 15.32 -14.86 21.26
CA ARG A 63 15.89 -15.64 20.16
C ARG A 63 14.81 -16.59 19.64
N ILE A 64 14.22 -16.31 18.48
CA ILE A 64 13.23 -17.20 17.85
C ILE A 64 13.96 -18.42 17.27
N ASP A 65 15.03 -18.18 16.52
CA ASP A 65 15.93 -19.19 15.95
C ASP A 65 17.29 -18.57 15.59
N GLU A 66 18.16 -19.31 14.91
CA GLU A 66 19.49 -18.86 14.47
C GLU A 66 19.49 -17.63 13.53
N ASN A 67 18.36 -17.34 12.89
CA ASN A 67 18.21 -16.30 11.88
C ASN A 67 17.20 -15.20 12.27
N ARG A 68 16.48 -15.36 13.39
CA ARG A 68 15.43 -14.44 13.81
C ARG A 68 15.52 -14.08 15.29
N VAL A 69 15.38 -12.79 15.56
CA VAL A 69 15.36 -12.23 16.91
C VAL A 69 14.16 -11.31 17.05
N ARG A 70 13.39 -11.45 18.12
CA ARG A 70 12.29 -10.54 18.45
C ARG A 70 12.73 -9.55 19.53
N LEU A 71 12.38 -8.30 19.33
CA LEU A 71 12.46 -7.22 20.32
C LEU A 71 11.04 -6.89 20.79
N THR A 72 10.84 -6.85 22.10
CA THR A 72 9.58 -6.39 22.70
C THR A 72 9.86 -5.25 23.68
N ALA A 73 9.16 -4.12 23.56
CA ALA A 73 9.36 -2.95 24.41
C ALA A 73 8.01 -2.38 24.91
N LYS A 74 8.00 -1.84 26.13
CA LYS A 74 6.83 -1.10 26.65
C LYS A 74 6.76 0.36 26.14
N SER A 75 7.65 0.70 25.21
CA SER A 75 7.74 2.00 24.58
C SER A 75 7.46 1.88 23.09
N GLY A 76 6.76 2.86 22.52
CA GLY A 76 6.61 3.04 21.08
C GLY A 76 7.75 3.82 20.44
N ASN A 77 8.70 4.33 21.23
CA ASN A 77 9.85 5.10 20.76
C ASN A 77 11.07 4.19 20.65
N ILE A 78 11.43 3.78 19.43
CA ILE A 78 12.56 2.89 19.15
C ILE A 78 13.57 3.60 18.27
N ALA A 79 14.86 3.51 18.57
CA ALA A 79 15.93 4.10 17.75
C ALA A 79 16.93 3.01 17.37
N ILE A 80 16.99 2.68 16.08
CA ILE A 80 17.91 1.67 15.53
C ILE A 80 19.11 2.41 14.94
N ALA A 81 20.32 2.06 15.37
CA ALA A 81 21.56 2.65 14.85
C ALA A 81 21.73 2.34 13.36
N LEU A 82 22.04 3.36 12.56
CA LEU A 82 22.35 3.23 11.13
C LEU A 82 23.86 3.37 10.90
N GLN A 83 24.42 2.46 10.11
CA GLN A 83 25.81 2.52 9.68
C GLN A 83 26.02 3.61 8.60
N PRO A 84 27.25 4.15 8.44
CA PRO A 84 27.58 4.99 7.31
C PRO A 84 27.29 4.29 5.98
N GLY A 85 26.56 4.95 5.08
CA GLY A 85 26.21 4.39 3.77
C GLY A 85 25.11 3.31 3.76
N GLU A 86 24.65 2.84 4.92
CA GLU A 86 23.50 1.93 5.02
C GLU A 86 22.27 2.49 4.27
N ALA A 87 21.65 1.64 3.46
CA ALA A 87 20.46 1.93 2.67
C ALA A 87 19.28 1.09 3.17
N ILE A 88 18.08 1.68 3.12
CA ILE A 88 16.86 1.08 3.66
C ILE A 88 15.81 1.02 2.54
N PHE A 89 15.14 -0.13 2.39
CA PHE A 89 14.19 -0.42 1.32
C PHE A 89 12.90 -1.04 1.85
N GLY A 90 11.73 -0.72 1.29
CA GLY A 90 10.44 -1.35 1.63
C GLY A 90 9.37 -0.36 2.15
N LEU A 91 8.67 -0.74 3.22
CA LEU A 91 7.61 0.00 3.91
C LEU A 91 6.28 0.22 3.16
N THR A 92 6.32 0.87 2.00
CA THR A 92 5.11 1.16 1.23
C THR A 92 5.40 1.12 -0.27
N GLU A 93 4.36 0.95 -1.08
CA GLU A 93 4.46 1.42 -2.46
C GLU A 93 4.61 2.95 -2.47
N ARG A 94 5.46 3.50 -3.32
CA ARG A 94 5.82 4.93 -3.30
C ARG A 94 4.99 5.66 -4.36
N LEU A 95 3.76 6.02 -3.99
CA LEU A 95 2.80 6.68 -4.88
C LEU A 95 2.58 8.15 -4.50
N VAL A 96 2.07 8.94 -5.45
CA VAL A 96 1.61 10.31 -5.18
C VAL A 96 0.36 10.22 -4.30
N ASP A 97 0.57 10.45 -3.02
CA ASP A 97 -0.43 10.33 -1.97
C ASP A 97 -1.37 11.56 -1.86
N ASP A 98 -1.45 12.33 -2.95
CA ASP A 98 -2.38 13.45 -3.13
C ASP A 98 -3.26 13.12 -4.33
N GLN A 99 -4.55 12.88 -4.07
CA GLN A 99 -5.51 12.44 -5.08
C GLN A 99 -5.62 13.42 -6.25
N THR A 100 -5.58 14.73 -5.99
CA THR A 100 -5.72 15.75 -7.04
C THR A 100 -4.45 15.83 -7.89
N ALA A 101 -3.28 15.64 -7.26
CA ALA A 101 -2.00 15.64 -7.93
C ALA A 101 -1.73 14.36 -8.73
N SER A 102 -2.21 13.20 -8.25
CA SER A 102 -1.97 11.90 -8.87
C SER A 102 -2.52 11.84 -10.30
N GLU A 103 -3.73 12.37 -10.52
CA GLU A 103 -4.42 12.32 -11.82
C GLU A 103 -4.02 13.43 -12.80
N GLY A 104 -3.28 14.45 -12.33
CA GLY A 104 -3.02 15.66 -13.11
C GLY A 104 -1.72 15.62 -13.92
N ALA A 105 -0.61 15.27 -13.27
CA ALA A 105 0.70 15.22 -13.90
C ALA A 105 1.62 14.25 -13.15
N PRO A 106 2.50 13.50 -13.84
CA PRO A 106 3.50 12.67 -13.19
C PRO A 106 4.39 13.51 -12.26
N LYS A 107 4.56 13.05 -11.03
CA LYS A 107 5.45 13.66 -10.05
C LYS A 107 6.38 12.59 -9.48
N ALA A 108 7.67 12.91 -9.38
CA ALA A 108 8.61 12.04 -8.69
C ALA A 108 8.26 12.00 -7.20
N VAL A 109 8.16 10.80 -6.63
CA VAL A 109 7.88 10.60 -5.19
C VAL A 109 8.93 9.69 -4.59
N GLY A 110 9.65 10.22 -3.61
CA GLY A 110 10.64 9.46 -2.84
C GLY A 110 11.79 8.90 -3.68
N ARG A 111 12.47 7.93 -3.08
CA ARG A 111 13.65 7.25 -3.62
C ARG A 111 13.56 5.77 -3.26
N LEU A 112 14.28 4.92 -3.99
CA LEU A 112 14.37 3.50 -3.65
C LEU A 112 15.07 3.30 -2.28
N ASN A 113 16.21 3.95 -2.06
CA ASN A 113 16.82 4.07 -0.75
C ASN A 113 16.08 5.13 0.06
N LEU A 114 15.45 4.72 1.16
CA LEU A 114 14.61 5.54 2.01
C LEU A 114 15.39 6.37 3.04
N ARG A 115 16.73 6.32 3.05
CA ARG A 115 17.53 7.17 3.94
C ARG A 115 17.31 8.66 3.63
N GLY A 116 17.09 9.44 4.69
CA GLY A 116 16.70 10.85 4.65
C GLY A 116 15.19 11.09 4.55
N GLU A 117 14.37 10.03 4.50
CA GLU A 117 12.91 10.12 4.39
C GLU A 117 12.20 9.88 5.72
N VAL A 118 10.96 10.36 5.81
CA VAL A 118 10.02 10.01 6.88
C VAL A 118 8.81 9.32 6.25
N ILE A 119 8.51 8.10 6.69
CA ILE A 119 7.43 7.27 6.17
C ILE A 119 6.38 7.03 7.25
N THR A 120 5.15 7.41 6.97
CA THR A 120 4.01 7.18 7.86
C THR A 120 3.29 5.90 7.46
N MET A 121 3.17 4.97 8.41
CA MET A 121 2.36 3.76 8.30
C MET A 121 0.94 4.06 8.76
N TRP A 122 0.17 4.70 7.86
CA TRP A 122 -1.24 5.00 8.05
C TRP A 122 -1.95 4.77 6.71
N VAL A 123 -2.89 3.82 6.69
CA VAL A 123 -3.56 3.40 5.45
C VAL A 123 -4.45 4.52 4.93
N THR A 124 -4.28 4.87 3.65
CA THR A 124 -5.08 5.89 2.99
C THR A 124 -5.68 5.41 1.68
N PRO A 125 -6.74 6.07 1.17
CA PRO A 125 -7.40 5.65 -0.06
C PRO A 125 -6.51 5.74 -1.32
N THR A 126 -5.39 6.45 -1.23
CA THR A 126 -4.46 6.77 -2.32
C THR A 126 -3.29 5.79 -2.43
N MET A 127 -3.13 4.88 -1.46
CA MET A 127 -2.07 3.89 -1.42
C MET A 127 -2.67 2.54 -1.01
N SER A 128 -2.41 1.50 -1.81
CA SER A 128 -2.94 0.15 -1.67
C SER A 128 -2.04 -0.77 -0.83
N ALA A 129 -0.72 -0.55 -0.83
CA ALA A 129 0.24 -1.47 -0.20
C ALA A 129 1.08 -0.82 0.92
N TYR A 130 0.84 -1.28 2.15
CA TYR A 130 1.62 -0.96 3.35
C TYR A 130 2.12 -2.26 3.98
N ALA A 131 3.41 -2.36 4.22
CA ALA A 131 4.01 -3.45 4.98
C ALA A 131 5.03 -2.84 5.94
N PRO A 132 4.88 -2.93 7.27
CA PRO A 132 5.83 -2.36 8.24
C PRO A 132 7.12 -3.20 8.32
N PHE A 133 7.65 -3.56 7.15
CA PHE A 133 8.82 -4.35 6.91
C PHE A 133 9.77 -3.58 6.01
N TYR A 134 11.03 -3.55 6.40
CA TYR A 134 12.09 -3.02 5.55
C TYR A 134 13.27 -3.99 5.50
N VAL A 135 14.08 -3.84 4.46
CA VAL A 135 15.36 -4.50 4.29
C VAL A 135 16.47 -3.46 4.36
N SER A 136 17.50 -3.74 5.14
CA SER A 136 18.70 -2.94 5.25
C SER A 136 19.84 -3.53 4.42
N SER A 137 20.63 -2.66 3.78
CA SER A 137 21.89 -3.05 3.14
C SER A 137 22.98 -3.51 4.11
N ALA A 138 22.80 -3.31 5.42
CA ALA A 138 23.67 -3.86 6.46
C ALA A 138 23.42 -5.36 6.72
N GLY A 139 22.57 -6.01 5.92
CA GLY A 139 22.38 -7.46 5.95
C GLY A 139 21.37 -7.92 6.99
N TYR A 140 20.29 -7.15 7.19
CA TYR A 140 19.15 -7.57 8.01
C TYR A 140 17.85 -6.98 7.48
N GLY A 141 16.72 -7.60 7.83
CA GLY A 141 15.39 -7.02 7.68
C GLY A 141 14.71 -6.84 9.04
N MET A 142 13.72 -5.98 9.12
CA MET A 142 12.93 -5.81 10.34
C MET A 142 11.45 -5.63 10.00
N LEU A 143 10.59 -6.41 10.66
CA LEU A 143 9.14 -6.28 10.62
C LEU A 143 8.65 -5.78 11.99
N VAL A 144 7.85 -4.73 12.04
CA VAL A 144 7.03 -4.45 13.23
C VAL A 144 5.80 -5.37 13.20
N GLU A 145 5.57 -6.10 14.28
CA GLU A 145 4.42 -6.98 14.43
C GLU A 145 3.18 -6.17 14.87
N GLY A 146 2.10 -6.27 14.10
CA GLY A 146 0.82 -5.62 14.39
C GLY A 146 0.35 -4.68 13.27
N THR A 147 -0.80 -4.05 13.51
CA THR A 147 -1.51 -3.23 12.51
C THR A 147 -1.75 -1.79 12.99
N ARG A 148 -1.22 -1.43 14.16
CA ARG A 148 -1.33 -0.06 14.68
C ARG A 148 -0.46 0.91 13.85
N PRO A 149 -0.86 2.18 13.77
CA PRO A 149 -0.14 3.15 12.97
C PRO A 149 1.22 3.49 13.57
N GLY A 150 2.15 3.92 12.71
CA GLY A 150 3.48 4.30 13.11
C GLY A 150 4.20 5.22 12.13
N ILE A 151 5.37 5.70 12.53
CA ILE A 151 6.26 6.54 11.71
C ILE A 151 7.65 5.94 11.72
N TYR A 152 8.28 5.88 10.56
CA TYR A 152 9.71 5.64 10.36
C TYR A 152 10.39 6.95 9.98
N ASP A 153 11.26 7.49 10.82
CA ASP A 153 12.22 8.53 10.47
C ASP A 153 13.56 7.88 10.16
N ILE A 154 13.92 7.81 8.89
CA ILE A 154 15.02 6.99 8.41
C ILE A 154 16.24 7.87 8.20
N GLY A 155 16.85 8.33 9.29
CA GLY A 155 18.02 9.18 9.22
C GLY A 155 17.75 10.61 8.73
N LYS A 156 16.50 11.08 8.77
CA LYS A 156 16.14 12.46 8.37
C LYS A 156 16.43 13.43 9.50
N THR A 157 15.95 13.14 10.71
CA THR A 157 16.22 13.96 11.90
C THR A 157 17.64 13.76 12.43
N ASP A 158 18.15 12.52 12.35
CA ASP A 158 19.49 12.16 12.82
C ASP A 158 20.11 11.13 11.85
N PRO A 159 21.11 11.52 11.04
CA PRO A 159 21.69 10.64 10.03
C PRO A 159 22.24 9.30 10.55
N GLY A 160 22.49 9.17 11.86
CA GLY A 160 22.98 7.95 12.52
C GLY A 160 21.89 7.03 13.07
N ALA A 161 20.60 7.37 12.92
CA ALA A 161 19.52 6.57 13.50
C ALA A 161 18.29 6.47 12.59
N LEU A 162 17.69 5.28 12.57
CA LEU A 162 16.33 5.03 12.11
C LEU A 162 15.43 5.03 13.36
N ARG A 163 14.59 6.06 13.50
CA ARG A 163 13.67 6.19 14.64
C ARG A 163 12.27 5.76 14.26
N LEU A 164 11.67 4.94 15.11
CA LEU A 164 10.26 4.60 15.05
C LEU A 164 9.50 5.35 16.13
N LYS A 165 8.33 5.86 15.74
CA LYS A 165 7.26 6.25 16.67
C LYS A 165 6.05 5.38 16.36
N TRP A 166 5.73 4.47 17.25
CA TRP A 166 4.64 3.52 17.08
C TRP A 166 3.53 3.78 18.09
N ASP A 167 2.28 3.78 17.65
CA ASP A 167 1.16 3.66 18.57
C ASP A 167 1.12 2.22 19.10
N ILE A 168 1.42 2.05 20.39
CA ILE A 168 1.40 0.74 21.04
C ILE A 168 0.06 0.46 21.74
N GLY A 169 -0.76 1.50 21.94
CA GLY A 169 -1.98 1.44 22.75
C GLY A 169 -1.76 0.74 24.10
N ASP A 170 -2.41 -0.40 24.26
CA ASP A 170 -2.41 -1.28 25.44
C ASP A 170 -1.44 -2.46 25.34
N LYS A 171 -0.79 -2.66 24.18
CA LYS A 171 0.13 -3.77 23.92
C LYS A 171 1.57 -3.25 23.88
N PRO A 172 2.58 -4.10 24.15
CA PRO A 172 3.96 -3.69 23.91
C PRO A 172 4.25 -3.55 22.40
N PHE A 173 5.21 -2.70 22.07
CA PHE A 173 5.85 -2.73 20.75
C PHE A 173 6.52 -4.09 20.56
N SER A 174 6.38 -4.69 19.37
CA SER A 174 7.06 -5.93 19.02
C SER A 174 7.60 -5.85 17.60
N ALA A 175 8.86 -6.24 17.40
CA ALA A 175 9.47 -6.30 16.08
C ALA A 175 10.36 -7.53 15.95
N VAL A 176 10.33 -8.15 14.76
CA VAL A 176 11.18 -9.29 14.41
C VAL A 176 12.25 -8.83 13.43
N PHE A 177 13.50 -9.12 13.78
CA PHE A 177 14.67 -8.91 12.95
C PHE A 177 15.05 -10.22 12.26
N PHE A 178 15.34 -10.14 10.96
CA PHE A 178 15.69 -11.25 10.09
C PHE A 178 17.13 -11.10 9.64
N ARG A 179 17.97 -12.11 9.87
CA ARG A 179 19.37 -12.13 9.46
C ARG A 179 19.51 -12.14 7.93
N GLY A 180 20.59 -11.55 7.42
CA GLY A 180 21.11 -11.72 6.06
C GLY A 180 21.85 -13.05 5.85
N PRO A 181 22.78 -13.16 4.88
CA PRO A 181 23.63 -12.08 4.37
C PRO A 181 23.08 -11.31 3.15
N GLY A 182 22.13 -11.87 2.40
CA GLY A 182 21.58 -11.24 1.19
C GLY A 182 20.11 -10.82 1.31
N TYR A 183 19.68 -9.95 0.40
CA TYR A 183 18.29 -9.49 0.31
C TYR A 183 17.29 -10.63 0.09
N THR A 184 17.70 -11.64 -0.69
CA THR A 184 16.89 -12.82 -1.02
C THR A 184 16.59 -13.67 0.19
N GLU A 185 17.57 -13.93 1.04
CA GLU A 185 17.42 -14.75 2.25
C GLU A 185 16.59 -14.01 3.31
N ILE A 186 16.73 -12.68 3.39
CA ILE A 186 15.91 -11.84 4.25
C ILE A 186 14.43 -11.93 3.83
N LEU A 187 14.14 -11.81 2.54
CA LEU A 187 12.77 -11.93 1.99
C LEU A 187 12.23 -13.36 2.13
N ASP A 188 13.08 -14.36 1.96
CA ASP A 188 12.72 -15.76 2.15
C ASP A 188 12.23 -16.01 3.59
N ARG A 189 13.03 -15.58 4.57
CA ARG A 189 12.69 -15.71 6.01
C ARG A 189 11.48 -14.87 6.39
N TYR A 190 11.36 -13.65 5.85
CA TYR A 190 10.21 -12.79 6.07
C TYR A 190 8.92 -13.47 5.59
N THR A 191 8.88 -13.91 4.33
CA THR A 191 7.70 -14.57 3.76
C THR A 191 7.43 -15.95 4.37
N ALA A 192 8.45 -16.65 4.88
CA ALA A 192 8.23 -17.85 5.69
C ALA A 192 7.45 -17.56 6.99
N ALA A 193 7.69 -16.39 7.59
CA ALA A 193 7.05 -15.98 8.83
C ALA A 193 5.67 -15.33 8.62
N THR A 194 5.46 -14.64 7.49
CA THR A 194 4.25 -13.84 7.25
C THR A 194 3.29 -14.42 6.22
N GLY A 195 3.73 -15.39 5.42
CA GLY A 195 2.96 -16.01 4.35
C GLY A 195 3.73 -16.00 3.03
N ARG A 196 3.90 -17.19 2.44
CA ARG A 196 4.53 -17.33 1.13
C ARG A 196 3.53 -16.89 0.05
N PRO A 197 3.95 -16.06 -0.94
CA PRO A 197 3.14 -15.82 -2.12
C PRO A 197 2.81 -17.16 -2.79
N ILE A 198 1.53 -17.35 -3.14
CA ILE A 198 1.12 -18.52 -3.91
C ILE A 198 1.61 -18.38 -5.35
N LEU A 199 1.96 -19.50 -5.98
CA LEU A 199 2.16 -19.52 -7.43
C LEU A 199 0.77 -19.42 -8.09
N PRO A 200 0.40 -18.30 -8.74
CA PRO A 200 -0.91 -18.18 -9.36
C PRO A 200 -1.01 -19.12 -10.57
N PRO A 201 -2.23 -19.49 -10.99
CA PRO A 201 -2.42 -20.28 -12.19
C PRO A 201 -1.87 -19.54 -13.42
N LYS A 202 -1.35 -20.29 -14.39
CA LYS A 202 -0.63 -19.73 -15.55
C LYS A 202 -1.39 -18.65 -16.30
N TRP A 203 -2.73 -18.73 -16.34
CA TRP A 203 -3.57 -17.78 -17.05
C TRP A 203 -3.50 -16.36 -16.49
N VAL A 204 -3.11 -16.16 -15.22
CA VAL A 204 -2.96 -14.83 -14.61
C VAL A 204 -1.87 -14.02 -15.30
N PHE A 205 -0.88 -14.68 -15.91
CA PHE A 205 0.21 -14.05 -16.66
C PHE A 205 -0.14 -13.79 -18.14
N LEU A 206 -1.34 -14.14 -18.60
CA LEU A 206 -1.84 -13.76 -19.92
C LEU A 206 -2.28 -12.28 -19.93
N PRO A 207 -2.48 -11.65 -21.11
CA PRO A 207 -2.93 -10.26 -21.18
C PRO A 207 -4.27 -10.03 -20.47
N TRP A 208 -4.38 -8.93 -19.71
CA TRP A 208 -5.64 -8.50 -19.08
C TRP A 208 -6.25 -7.34 -19.86
N LYS A 209 -7.55 -7.42 -20.13
CA LYS A 209 -8.34 -6.37 -20.75
C LYS A 209 -9.50 -6.00 -19.84
N TRP A 210 -9.74 -4.71 -19.67
CA TRP A 210 -10.85 -4.19 -18.89
C TRP A 210 -11.21 -2.76 -19.36
N ARG A 211 -12.35 -2.26 -18.88
CA ARG A 211 -12.81 -0.86 -19.04
C ARG A 211 -13.54 -0.44 -17.76
N ASP A 212 -13.38 0.80 -17.31
CA ASP A 212 -14.18 1.42 -16.23
C ASP A 212 -15.58 1.87 -16.73
N GLU A 213 -16.07 1.25 -17.81
CA GLU A 213 -17.29 1.65 -18.51
C GLU A 213 -17.95 0.45 -19.22
N CYS A 214 -19.22 0.20 -18.90
CA CYS A 214 -20.04 -0.82 -19.57
C CYS A 214 -21.43 -0.24 -19.86
N PRO A 215 -21.72 0.36 -21.02
CA PRO A 215 -22.96 1.12 -21.25
C PRO A 215 -24.24 0.27 -21.17
N ARG A 216 -25.34 0.90 -20.73
CA ARG A 216 -26.68 0.30 -20.79
C ARG A 216 -27.22 0.32 -22.21
N TYR A 217 -27.99 -0.71 -22.55
CA TYR A 217 -28.75 -0.90 -23.78
C TYR A 217 -27.90 -0.95 -25.07
N VAL A 218 -26.59 -1.14 -24.91
CA VAL A 218 -25.65 -1.36 -26.02
C VAL A 218 -25.26 -2.82 -25.94
N PHE A 219 -25.67 -3.59 -26.94
CA PHE A 219 -25.47 -5.03 -26.97
C PHE A 219 -24.70 -5.42 -28.23
N GLY A 220 -23.93 -6.49 -28.11
CA GLY A 220 -23.21 -7.12 -29.21
C GLY A 220 -23.43 -8.62 -29.17
N ASP A 221 -22.75 -9.31 -30.07
CA ASP A 221 -22.81 -10.75 -30.20
C ASP A 221 -21.40 -11.32 -30.15
N ILE A 222 -21.23 -12.41 -29.41
CA ILE A 222 -20.05 -13.27 -29.44
C ILE A 222 -20.58 -14.69 -29.62
N ASP A 223 -20.30 -15.29 -30.78
CA ASP A 223 -20.70 -16.66 -31.11
C ASP A 223 -22.20 -16.97 -30.90
N GLY A 224 -23.09 -16.02 -31.24
CA GLY A 224 -24.54 -16.16 -31.07
C GLY A 224 -25.04 -15.87 -29.64
N LEU A 225 -24.15 -15.53 -28.71
CA LEU A 225 -24.50 -15.06 -27.38
C LEU A 225 -24.58 -13.53 -27.37
N ARG A 226 -25.76 -13.02 -27.02
CA ARG A 226 -25.95 -11.59 -26.79
C ARG A 226 -25.24 -11.18 -25.50
N VAL A 227 -24.33 -10.23 -25.60
CA VAL A 227 -23.55 -9.69 -24.47
C VAL A 227 -23.53 -8.17 -24.49
N ASN A 228 -22.85 -7.52 -23.53
CA ASN A 228 -22.60 -6.09 -23.59
C ASN A 228 -21.80 -5.74 -24.86
N GLY A 229 -22.24 -4.72 -25.60
CA GLY A 229 -21.66 -4.42 -26.91
C GLY A 229 -20.21 -3.97 -26.86
N TRP A 230 -19.74 -3.35 -25.77
CA TRP A 230 -18.33 -2.96 -25.65
C TRP A 230 -17.42 -4.13 -25.28
N VAL A 231 -17.95 -5.11 -24.54
CA VAL A 231 -17.25 -6.38 -24.30
C VAL A 231 -17.13 -7.15 -25.61
N ALA A 232 -18.21 -7.25 -26.38
CA ALA A 232 -18.17 -7.88 -27.69
C ALA A 232 -17.16 -7.19 -28.62
N ASP A 233 -17.18 -5.86 -28.69
CA ASP A 233 -16.24 -5.08 -29.50
C ASP A 233 -14.78 -5.37 -29.13
N ASP A 234 -14.43 -5.35 -27.84
CA ASP A 234 -13.07 -5.65 -27.40
C ASP A 234 -12.63 -7.08 -27.77
N ILE A 235 -13.49 -8.09 -27.57
CA ILE A 235 -13.18 -9.48 -27.90
C ILE A 235 -13.01 -9.65 -29.42
N ASN A 236 -13.93 -9.12 -30.22
CA ASN A 236 -13.87 -9.18 -31.68
C ASN A 236 -12.64 -8.46 -32.24
N MET A 237 -12.21 -7.37 -31.60
CA MET A 237 -11.00 -6.65 -31.99
C MET A 237 -9.74 -7.47 -31.69
N TYR A 238 -9.69 -8.19 -30.57
CA TYR A 238 -8.58 -9.11 -30.29
C TYR A 238 -8.45 -10.19 -31.37
N GLU A 239 -9.58 -10.80 -31.76
CA GLU A 239 -9.60 -11.79 -32.84
C GLU A 239 -9.17 -11.19 -34.18
N LYS A 240 -9.78 -10.06 -34.57
CA LYS A 240 -9.49 -9.37 -35.83
C LYS A 240 -8.02 -9.00 -36.02
N TYR A 241 -7.35 -8.59 -34.95
CA TYR A 241 -5.93 -8.19 -34.99
C TYR A 241 -4.96 -9.30 -34.59
N GLY A 242 -5.46 -10.50 -34.27
CA GLY A 242 -4.62 -11.62 -33.83
C GLY A 242 -3.89 -11.34 -32.51
N LEU A 243 -4.50 -10.56 -31.60
CA LEU A 243 -3.93 -10.30 -30.28
C LEU A 243 -4.14 -11.51 -29.35
N PRO A 244 -3.14 -11.89 -28.54
CA PRO A 244 -3.30 -13.02 -27.62
C PRO A 244 -4.43 -12.79 -26.61
N VAL A 245 -5.34 -13.76 -26.52
CA VAL A 245 -6.45 -13.75 -25.56
C VAL A 245 -5.94 -14.14 -24.17
N GLY A 246 -6.43 -13.46 -23.14
CA GLY A 246 -6.12 -13.75 -21.75
C GLY A 246 -7.35 -13.58 -20.87
N VAL A 247 -7.29 -12.63 -19.93
CA VAL A 247 -8.37 -12.35 -18.98
C VAL A 247 -9.13 -11.12 -19.43
N TYR A 248 -10.47 -11.22 -19.48
CA TYR A 248 -11.32 -10.05 -19.56
C TYR A 248 -11.91 -9.77 -18.17
N MET A 249 -11.56 -8.63 -17.57
CA MET A 249 -12.11 -8.20 -16.29
C MET A 249 -13.24 -7.20 -16.51
N ILE A 250 -14.39 -7.54 -15.96
CA ILE A 250 -15.59 -6.69 -15.97
C ILE A 250 -15.51 -5.79 -14.74
N ASP A 251 -15.13 -4.53 -14.96
CA ASP A 251 -15.17 -3.51 -13.91
C ASP A 251 -16.57 -2.88 -13.83
N ARG A 252 -16.78 -2.05 -12.81
CA ARG A 252 -17.99 -1.24 -12.69
C ARG A 252 -18.16 -0.30 -13.91
N PRO A 253 -19.39 0.15 -14.19
CA PRO A 253 -20.64 -0.34 -13.62
C PRO A 253 -21.10 -1.62 -14.33
N TRP A 254 -21.04 -2.77 -13.66
CA TRP A 254 -21.62 -4.04 -14.14
C TRP A 254 -22.89 -4.44 -13.40
N ALA A 255 -22.95 -4.05 -12.12
CA ALA A 255 -24.07 -4.32 -11.25
C ALA A 255 -25.12 -3.20 -11.28
N GLU A 256 -26.29 -3.49 -10.72
CA GLU A 256 -27.29 -2.48 -10.40
C GLU A 256 -26.79 -1.50 -9.31
N GLY A 257 -27.51 -0.40 -9.09
CA GLY A 257 -27.20 0.58 -8.03
C GLY A 257 -26.41 1.81 -8.49
N GLU A 258 -26.13 2.71 -7.54
CA GLU A 258 -25.40 3.95 -7.79
C GLU A 258 -23.95 3.61 -8.17
N TYR A 259 -23.52 4.02 -9.36
CA TYR A 259 -22.22 3.66 -9.97
C TYR A 259 -21.95 2.14 -10.11
N GLY A 260 -22.97 1.29 -9.95
CA GLY A 260 -22.83 -0.17 -10.01
C GLY A 260 -22.21 -0.80 -8.75
N PHE A 261 -22.38 -0.17 -7.59
CA PHE A 261 -21.83 -0.66 -6.32
C PHE A 261 -22.79 -1.55 -5.51
N GLY A 262 -22.23 -2.63 -4.93
CA GLY A 262 -22.62 -3.13 -3.61
C GLY A 262 -23.80 -4.10 -3.51
N ASN A 263 -24.57 -4.32 -4.58
CA ASN A 263 -25.69 -5.27 -4.53
C ASN A 263 -25.42 -6.63 -5.19
N PHE A 264 -24.27 -6.80 -5.86
CA PHE A 264 -23.84 -8.04 -6.53
C PHE A 264 -24.86 -8.64 -7.52
N ASN A 265 -25.84 -7.86 -7.97
CA ASN A 265 -26.82 -8.26 -8.96
C ASN A 265 -26.44 -7.65 -10.31
N TRP A 266 -26.42 -8.49 -11.35
CA TRP A 266 -26.18 -8.02 -12.71
C TRP A 266 -27.21 -6.97 -13.12
N ASP A 267 -26.74 -5.87 -13.71
CA ASP A 267 -27.63 -4.93 -14.37
C ASP A 267 -28.01 -5.49 -15.73
N GLU A 268 -29.17 -6.14 -15.83
CA GLU A 268 -29.67 -6.75 -17.08
C GLU A 268 -29.76 -5.75 -18.25
N LYS A 269 -29.80 -4.45 -17.94
CA LYS A 269 -29.77 -3.39 -18.95
C LYS A 269 -28.38 -3.23 -19.56
N ARG A 270 -27.32 -3.73 -18.94
CA ARG A 270 -25.93 -3.74 -19.42
C ARG A 270 -25.49 -5.13 -19.87
N PHE A 271 -25.82 -6.14 -19.07
CA PHE A 271 -25.42 -7.54 -19.22
C PHE A 271 -26.69 -8.40 -19.24
N PRO A 272 -27.25 -8.66 -20.43
CA PRO A 272 -28.55 -9.31 -20.60
C PRO A 272 -28.51 -10.82 -20.37
#